data_AF-I2E866-F1
#
_entry.id   AF-I2E866-F1
#
_cell.length_a   1.000
_cell.length_b   1.000
_cell.length_c   1.000
_cell.angle_alpha   90.00
_cell.angle_beta   90.00
_cell.angle_gamma   90.00
#
_symmetry.space_group_name_H-M   'P 1'
#
loop_
_entity.id
_entity.type
_entity.pdbx_description
1 polymer ?
#
loop_
_entity_poly.entity_id
_entity_poly.type
_entity_poly.pdbx_seq_one_letter_code
_entity_poly.pdbx_strand_id
1 'polypeptide(L)'
;QAAVDLEFAANNLNDIEKVRDGEISKSAAYHLLGETYLALEQWNNAIEACTKVIENPNLALMTERFGSLSSEQGDVYWDLFRRYNQNRSAGNTEGIWVFQYEVDVLGGVTRSAAVAGPQLEREHAPRPYVFAYKDPSGEVPFLPLGVSDYTGGRGIGSLRGTNHFNYTIWKYDWNDMRNSEYNFVRDVKFNNPASEWYGQNISDYAHIFRQTNNDTL
;
A
#
# COMPACT_ATOMS: atom_id res chain seq x y z
N GLN A 1 15.65 11.37 27.20
CA GLN A 1 14.23 11.73 27.36
C GLN A 1 13.34 10.73 26.64
N ALA A 2 13.34 10.67 25.30
CA ALA A 2 12.46 9.77 24.52
C ALA A 2 12.46 8.30 25.01
N ALA A 3 13.62 7.69 25.23
CA ALA A 3 13.71 6.32 25.73
C ALA A 3 13.04 6.13 27.11
N VAL A 4 13.16 7.12 28.01
CA VAL A 4 12.54 7.07 29.35
C VAL A 4 11.02 7.16 29.25
N ASP A 5 10.50 8.04 28.38
CA ASP A 5 9.06 8.17 28.17
C ASP A 5 8.46 6.91 27.52
N LEU A 6 9.18 6.30 26.59
CA LEU A 6 8.79 5.05 25.93
C LEU A 6 8.85 3.84 26.88
N GLU A 7 9.86 3.76 27.75
CA GLU A 7 9.93 2.75 28.79
C GLU A 7 8.77 2.89 29.78
N PHE A 8 8.46 4.12 30.20
CA PHE A 8 7.27 4.40 31.00
C PHE A 8 6.00 3.95 30.28
N ALA A 9 5.83 4.29 29.00
CA ALA A 9 4.66 3.88 28.22
C ALA A 9 4.56 2.35 28.12
N ALA A 10 5.64 1.66 27.76
CA ALA A 10 5.66 0.20 27.63
C ALA A 10 5.34 -0.52 28.94
N ASN A 11 5.74 0.04 30.08
CA ASN A 11 5.43 -0.54 31.39
C ASN A 11 3.98 -0.30 31.85
N ASN A 12 3.29 0.73 31.32
CA ASN A 12 1.99 1.16 31.83
C ASN A 12 0.81 0.97 30.84
N LEU A 13 1.08 0.80 29.54
CA LEU A 13 0.03 0.58 28.54
C LEU A 13 -0.53 -0.85 28.61
N ASN A 14 -1.76 -1.00 28.12
CA ASN A 14 -2.43 -2.29 27.96
C ASN A 14 -1.82 -3.09 26.80
N ASP A 15 -1.93 -4.42 26.86
CA ASP A 15 -1.57 -5.29 25.73
C ASP A 15 -2.46 -5.02 24.51
N ILE A 16 -1.98 -5.39 23.32
CA ILE A 16 -2.65 -5.12 22.05
C ILE A 16 -4.04 -5.75 21.95
N GLU A 17 -4.32 -6.84 22.67
CA GLU A 17 -5.65 -7.45 22.68
C GLU A 17 -6.67 -6.69 23.54
N LYS A 18 -6.22 -5.76 24.38
CA LYS A 18 -7.03 -5.02 25.36
C LYS A 18 -7.20 -3.54 25.01
N VAL A 19 -6.72 -3.12 23.85
CA VAL A 19 -6.90 -1.76 23.33
C VAL A 19 -7.87 -1.76 22.16
N ARG A 20 -8.45 -0.59 21.86
CA ARG A 20 -9.27 -0.41 20.66
C ARG A 20 -8.37 -0.24 19.44
N ASP A 21 -8.91 -0.49 18.25
CA ASP A 21 -8.19 -0.21 17.00
C ASP A 21 -7.73 1.26 16.94
N GLY A 22 -6.46 1.45 16.58
CA GLY A 22 -5.79 2.75 16.54
C GLY A 22 -5.28 3.29 17.88
N GLU A 23 -5.67 2.69 19.01
CA GLU A 23 -5.15 3.04 20.33
C GLU A 23 -3.75 2.44 20.55
N ILE A 24 -2.87 3.19 21.22
CA ILE A 24 -1.47 2.76 21.41
C ILE A 24 -1.43 1.63 22.43
N SER A 25 -0.89 0.49 22.01
CA SER A 25 -0.65 -0.67 22.87
C SER A 25 0.75 -0.67 23.47
N LYS A 26 0.96 -1.53 24.47
CA LYS A 26 2.28 -1.87 25.01
C LYS A 26 3.24 -2.35 23.92
N SER A 27 2.77 -3.16 22.97
CA SER A 27 3.60 -3.66 21.86
C SER A 27 4.08 -2.53 20.95
N ALA A 28 3.22 -1.54 20.67
CA ALA A 28 3.61 -0.35 19.91
C ALA A 28 4.69 0.47 20.64
N ALA A 29 4.56 0.64 21.96
CA ALA A 29 5.58 1.32 22.76
C ALA A 29 6.90 0.56 22.77
N TYR A 30 6.91 -0.77 22.97
CA TYR A 30 8.13 -1.58 22.90
C TYR A 30 8.79 -1.57 21.52
N HIS A 31 8.00 -1.57 20.44
CA HIS A 31 8.54 -1.51 19.08
C HIS A 31 9.33 -0.21 18.87
N LEU A 32 8.72 0.94 19.17
CA LEU A 32 9.39 2.25 19.05
C LEU A 32 10.53 2.43 20.06
N LEU A 33 10.42 1.83 21.25
CA LEU A 33 11.50 1.79 22.24
C LEU A 33 12.71 1.03 21.72
N GLY A 34 12.49 -0.12 21.07
CA GLY A 34 13.55 -0.90 20.42
C GLY A 34 14.31 -0.10 19.36
N GLU A 35 13.59 0.58 18.47
CA GLU A 35 14.19 1.48 17.48
C GLU A 35 14.96 2.65 18.13
N THR A 36 14.40 3.22 19.20
CA THR A 36 15.05 4.31 19.95
C THR A 36 16.34 3.83 20.61
N TYR A 37 16.34 2.66 21.26
CA TYR A 37 17.56 2.08 21.82
C TYR A 37 18.59 1.75 20.75
N LEU A 38 18.15 1.27 19.58
CA LEU A 38 19.03 1.02 18.44
C LEU A 38 19.71 2.32 17.98
N ALA A 39 18.95 3.41 17.85
CA ALA A 39 19.49 4.72 17.47
C ALA A 39 20.43 5.32 18.53
N LEU A 40 20.30 4.92 19.79
CA LEU A 40 21.16 5.30 20.92
C LEU A 40 22.35 4.35 21.12
N GLU A 41 22.55 3.39 20.22
CA GLU A 41 23.61 2.38 20.30
C GLU A 41 23.52 1.48 21.54
N GLN A 42 22.32 1.34 22.12
CA GLN A 42 22.05 0.47 23.27
C GLN A 42 21.55 -0.89 22.82
N TRP A 43 22.45 -1.67 22.22
CA TRP A 43 22.12 -2.90 21.50
C TRP A 43 21.37 -3.95 22.33
N ASN A 44 21.81 -4.19 23.57
CA ASN A 44 21.16 -5.17 24.44
C ASN A 44 19.73 -4.74 24.81
N ASN A 45 19.55 -3.46 25.13
CA ASN A 45 18.23 -2.92 25.46
C ASN A 45 17.31 -2.95 24.23
N ALA A 46 17.84 -2.67 23.05
CA ALA A 46 17.10 -2.79 21.79
C ALA A 46 16.66 -4.23 21.54
N ILE A 47 17.55 -5.21 21.73
CA ILE A 47 17.22 -6.64 21.63
C ILE A 47 16.11 -7.00 22.60
N GLU A 48 16.26 -6.64 23.88
CA GLU A 48 15.25 -6.95 24.90
C GLU A 48 13.88 -6.35 24.57
N ALA A 49 13.83 -5.07 24.18
CA ALA A 49 12.59 -4.39 23.81
C ALA A 49 11.92 -5.02 22.57
N CYS A 50 12.69 -5.28 21.50
CA CYS A 50 12.18 -5.91 20.29
C CYS A 50 11.70 -7.35 20.55
N THR A 51 12.41 -8.11 21.38
CA THR A 51 12.01 -9.47 21.77
C THR A 51 10.62 -9.49 22.43
N LYS A 52 10.27 -8.47 23.24
CA LYS A 52 8.91 -8.36 23.81
C LYS A 52 7.81 -8.25 22.76
N VAL A 53 8.10 -7.70 21.58
CA VAL A 53 7.15 -7.61 20.46
C VAL A 53 7.14 -8.92 19.68
N ILE A 54 8.32 -9.45 19.35
CA ILE A 54 8.48 -10.69 18.56
C ILE A 54 7.87 -11.90 19.27
N GLU A 55 8.01 -12.00 20.59
CA GLU A 55 7.50 -13.11 21.39
C GLU A 55 6.06 -12.87 21.90
N ASN A 56 5.42 -11.75 21.56
CA ASN A 56 4.04 -11.51 21.98
C ASN A 56 3.10 -12.49 21.25
N PRO A 57 2.36 -13.37 21.97
CA PRO A 57 1.50 -14.39 21.34
C PRO A 57 0.32 -13.80 20.56
N ASN A 58 0.05 -12.50 20.73
CA ASN A 58 -0.99 -11.79 20.02
C ASN A 58 -0.54 -11.19 18.69
N LEU A 59 0.76 -11.21 18.41
CA LEU A 59 1.33 -10.72 17.17
C LEU A 59 1.92 -11.89 16.38
N ALA A 60 1.71 -11.86 15.07
CA ALA A 60 2.30 -12.80 14.14
C ALA A 60 2.31 -12.18 12.75
N LEU A 61 3.35 -12.48 11.97
CA LEU A 61 3.36 -12.15 10.55
C LEU A 61 2.19 -12.85 9.86
N MET A 62 1.55 -12.15 8.93
CA MET A 62 0.53 -12.76 8.09
C MET A 62 1.23 -13.67 7.09
N THR A 63 0.84 -14.95 7.07
CA THR A 63 1.39 -15.95 6.14
C THR A 63 0.33 -16.59 5.24
N GLU A 64 -0.95 -16.30 5.49
CA GLU A 64 -2.09 -16.81 4.76
C GLU A 64 -3.00 -15.65 4.31
N ARG A 65 -3.78 -15.88 3.26
CA ARG A 65 -4.72 -14.89 2.73
C ARG A 65 -5.74 -14.50 3.80
N PHE A 66 -6.05 -13.21 3.92
CA PHE A 66 -6.95 -12.72 4.97
C PHE A 66 -7.71 -11.45 4.56
N GLY A 67 -8.71 -11.10 5.38
CA GLY A 67 -9.47 -9.87 5.23
C GLY A 67 -10.48 -9.88 4.08
N SER A 68 -10.90 -8.68 3.69
CA SER A 68 -12.13 -8.42 2.93
C SER A 68 -12.15 -8.98 1.51
N LEU A 69 -10.99 -9.17 0.89
CA LEU A 69 -10.84 -9.64 -0.50
C LEU A 69 -10.02 -10.95 -0.59
N SER A 70 -9.97 -11.72 0.50
CA SER A 70 -9.20 -12.97 0.55
C SER A 70 -9.69 -14.06 -0.42
N SER A 71 -10.95 -13.98 -0.87
CA SER A 71 -11.51 -14.86 -1.91
C SER A 71 -11.12 -14.49 -3.33
N GLU A 72 -10.57 -13.29 -3.54
CA GLU A 72 -10.13 -12.81 -4.85
C GLU A 72 -8.69 -13.24 -5.14
N GLN A 73 -8.28 -13.17 -6.41
CA GLN A 73 -6.89 -13.33 -6.78
C GLN A 73 -6.02 -12.25 -6.10
N GLY A 74 -4.93 -12.69 -5.49
CA GLY A 74 -4.07 -11.84 -4.67
C GLY A 74 -3.03 -12.63 -3.92
N ASP A 75 -2.24 -11.92 -3.12
CA ASP A 75 -1.26 -12.48 -2.20
C ASP A 75 -1.36 -11.82 -0.82
N VAL A 76 -0.62 -12.35 0.15
CA VAL A 76 -0.70 -11.90 1.55
C VAL A 76 -0.19 -10.46 1.70
N TYR A 77 0.83 -10.06 0.93
CA TYR A 77 1.31 -8.69 0.95
C TYR A 77 0.23 -7.73 0.43
N TRP A 78 -0.47 -8.10 -0.63
CA TRP A 78 -1.59 -7.33 -1.16
C TRP A 78 -2.71 -7.16 -0.12
N ASP A 79 -3.05 -8.24 0.59
CA ASP A 79 -4.08 -8.25 1.65
C ASP A 79 -3.74 -7.28 2.79
N LEU A 80 -2.45 -7.18 3.21
CA LEU A 80 -2.01 -6.26 4.28
C LEU A 80 -2.40 -4.79 4.01
N PHE A 81 -2.41 -4.39 2.74
CA PHE A 81 -2.67 -3.00 2.34
C PHE A 81 -4.04 -2.80 1.70
N ARG A 82 -4.93 -3.80 1.74
CA ARG A 82 -6.33 -3.63 1.29
C ARG A 82 -7.13 -2.86 2.31
N ARG A 83 -8.00 -1.97 1.83
CA ARG A 83 -8.91 -1.21 2.70
C ARG A 83 -9.68 -2.18 3.61
N TYR A 84 -9.79 -1.81 4.89
CA TYR A 84 -10.43 -2.59 5.95
C TYR A 84 -9.67 -3.82 6.45
N ASN A 85 -8.42 -4.04 6.00
CA ASN A 85 -7.59 -5.14 6.51
C ASN A 85 -6.54 -4.69 7.53
N GLN A 86 -6.37 -3.38 7.75
CA GLN A 86 -5.26 -2.86 8.56
C GLN A 86 -5.44 -3.20 10.05
N ASN A 87 -6.67 -3.05 10.55
CA ASN A 87 -6.99 -3.16 11.97
C ASN A 87 -6.97 -4.61 12.48
N ARG A 88 -6.71 -4.78 13.78
CA ARG A 88 -6.69 -6.11 14.41
C ARG A 88 -8.05 -6.79 14.36
N SER A 89 -9.13 -6.01 14.51
CA SER A 89 -10.50 -6.51 14.39
C SER A 89 -10.82 -7.17 13.03
N ALA A 90 -10.04 -6.88 11.98
CA ALA A 90 -10.13 -7.51 10.67
C ALA A 90 -9.37 -8.84 10.56
N GLY A 91 -8.72 -9.29 11.64
CA GLY A 91 -7.90 -10.51 11.67
C GLY A 91 -6.42 -10.28 11.34
N ASN A 92 -5.97 -9.03 11.23
CA ASN A 92 -4.55 -8.72 11.02
C ASN A 92 -3.77 -8.84 12.34
N THR A 93 -2.88 -9.82 12.42
CA THR A 93 -1.99 -10.02 13.57
C THR A 93 -0.63 -9.37 13.41
N GLU A 94 -0.33 -8.79 12.25
CA GLU A 94 0.97 -8.17 11.95
C GLU A 94 0.96 -6.67 12.27
N GLY A 95 -0.21 -6.02 12.21
CA GLY A 95 -0.36 -4.61 12.55
C GLY A 95 -0.08 -4.31 14.04
N ILE A 96 1.07 -3.68 14.33
CA ILE A 96 1.45 -3.26 15.69
C ILE A 96 0.71 -1.97 16.12
N TRP A 97 0.67 -0.97 15.23
CA TRP A 97 -0.10 0.26 15.41
C TRP A 97 -0.59 0.79 14.06
N VAL A 98 -1.90 1.04 13.97
CA VAL A 98 -2.56 1.47 12.74
C VAL A 98 -3.09 2.88 12.91
N PHE A 99 -2.56 3.82 12.12
CA PHE A 99 -3.09 5.17 12.04
C PHE A 99 -4.44 5.15 11.33
N GLN A 100 -5.47 5.68 11.98
CA GLN A 100 -6.83 5.65 11.44
C GLN A 100 -7.01 6.79 10.43
N TYR A 101 -7.01 6.43 9.14
CA TYR A 101 -7.38 7.32 8.05
C TYR A 101 -8.76 6.92 7.53
N GLU A 102 -9.75 7.76 7.77
CA GLU A 102 -11.14 7.47 7.45
C GLU A 102 -11.82 8.67 6.82
N VAL A 103 -12.64 8.39 5.79
CA VAL A 103 -13.31 9.42 4.99
C VAL A 103 -14.42 10.06 5.81
N ASP A 104 -14.36 11.38 5.97
CA ASP A 104 -15.37 12.19 6.67
C ASP A 104 -15.60 11.78 8.14
N VAL A 105 -14.60 11.15 8.76
CA VAL A 105 -14.58 10.86 10.19
C VAL A 105 -13.69 11.87 10.91
N LEU A 106 -14.14 12.37 12.06
CA LEU A 106 -13.35 13.30 12.88
C LEU A 106 -12.02 12.64 13.28
N GLY A 107 -10.90 13.27 12.91
CA GLY A 107 -9.56 12.74 13.13
C GLY A 107 -9.04 11.80 12.03
N GLY A 108 -9.89 11.38 11.08
CA GLY A 108 -9.53 10.49 9.97
C GLY A 108 -8.82 11.15 8.79
N VAL A 109 -8.64 12.48 8.83
CA VAL A 109 -7.92 13.33 7.86
C VAL A 109 -8.54 13.40 6.44
N THR A 110 -8.95 12.27 5.87
CA THR A 110 -9.48 12.15 4.51
C THR A 110 -10.89 12.75 4.39
N ARG A 111 -11.17 13.44 3.28
CA ARG A 111 -12.45 14.13 3.04
C ARG A 111 -13.00 13.79 1.66
N SER A 112 -14.30 13.50 1.57
CA SER A 112 -14.93 13.18 0.28
C SER A 112 -15.00 14.39 -0.66
N ALA A 113 -15.17 15.60 -0.11
CA ALA A 113 -15.39 16.82 -0.86
C ALA A 113 -14.17 17.77 -0.90
N ALA A 114 -12.99 17.33 -0.45
CA ALA A 114 -11.81 18.18 -0.41
C ALA A 114 -10.51 17.39 -0.54
N VAL A 115 -9.46 18.05 -1.03
CA VAL A 115 -8.10 17.53 -1.03
C VAL A 115 -7.56 17.63 0.40
N ALA A 116 -7.42 16.50 1.09
CA ALA A 116 -6.92 16.43 2.46
C ALA A 116 -6.18 15.10 2.70
N GLY A 117 -5.17 15.12 3.57
CA GLY A 117 -4.30 13.97 3.83
C GLY A 117 -3.20 13.78 2.78
N PRO A 118 -2.45 12.66 2.86
CA PRO A 118 -1.46 12.27 1.87
C PRO A 118 -2.02 12.33 0.46
N GLN A 119 -1.26 12.92 -0.46
CA GLN A 119 -1.62 13.05 -1.88
C GLN A 119 -0.62 12.38 -2.81
N LEU A 120 0.45 11.79 -2.26
CA LEU A 120 1.53 11.24 -3.07
C LEU A 120 1.09 10.01 -3.86
N GLU A 121 0.09 9.28 -3.37
CA GLU A 121 -0.55 8.15 -4.04
C GLU A 121 -1.15 8.59 -5.38
N ARG A 122 -1.73 9.80 -5.44
CA ARG A 122 -2.27 10.39 -6.67
C ARG A 122 -1.16 10.71 -7.68
N GLU A 123 -0.01 11.17 -7.21
CA GLU A 123 1.15 11.49 -8.06
C GLU A 123 1.77 10.22 -8.66
N HIS A 124 1.74 9.11 -7.92
CA HIS A 124 2.29 7.82 -8.36
C HIS A 124 1.33 7.04 -9.29
N ALA A 125 0.03 7.09 -9.05
CA ALA A 125 -0.93 6.33 -9.85
C ALA A 125 -0.95 6.82 -11.31
N PRO A 126 -1.05 5.90 -12.29
CA PRO A 126 -1.11 6.26 -13.70
C PRO A 126 -2.37 7.08 -14.02
N ARG A 127 -2.37 7.75 -15.17
CA ARG A 127 -3.50 8.57 -15.65
C ARG A 127 -4.14 7.99 -16.94
N PRO A 128 -4.67 6.74 -16.97
CA PRO A 128 -5.14 6.14 -18.23
C PRO A 128 -6.30 6.89 -18.91
N TYR A 129 -7.13 7.59 -18.14
CA TYR A 129 -8.32 8.28 -18.66
C TYR A 129 -8.01 9.48 -19.58
N VAL A 130 -6.74 9.91 -19.72
CA VAL A 130 -6.32 10.93 -20.71
C VAL A 130 -5.59 10.33 -21.91
N PHE A 131 -5.70 9.02 -22.11
CA PHE A 131 -5.08 8.33 -23.23
C PHE A 131 -5.49 8.97 -24.56
N ALA A 132 -4.50 9.35 -25.38
CA ALA A 132 -4.71 10.18 -26.56
C ALA A 132 -5.22 9.41 -27.79
N TYR A 133 -5.20 8.08 -27.74
CA TYR A 133 -5.54 7.23 -28.88
C TYR A 133 -6.96 6.70 -28.77
N LYS A 134 -7.58 6.59 -29.94
CA LYS A 134 -8.85 5.91 -30.14
C LYS A 134 -8.59 4.52 -30.70
N ASP A 135 -9.52 3.61 -30.45
CA ASP A 135 -9.52 2.32 -31.11
C ASP A 135 -9.84 2.46 -32.62
N PRO A 136 -9.74 1.38 -33.43
CA PRO A 136 -10.02 1.42 -34.86
C PRO A 136 -11.46 1.85 -35.19
N SER A 137 -12.40 1.65 -34.27
CA SER A 137 -13.80 2.07 -34.40
C SER A 137 -14.01 3.57 -34.13
N GLY A 138 -13.00 4.25 -33.58
CA GLY A 138 -13.03 5.68 -33.22
C GLY A 138 -13.46 5.96 -31.78
N GLU A 139 -13.59 4.92 -30.95
CA GLU A 139 -13.97 4.99 -29.55
C GLU A 139 -12.78 5.25 -28.64
N VAL A 140 -13.02 5.96 -27.53
CA VAL A 140 -11.98 6.20 -26.50
C VAL A 140 -11.90 4.95 -25.63
N PRO A 141 -10.73 4.30 -25.47
CA PRO A 141 -10.67 2.97 -24.87
C PRO A 141 -10.66 2.99 -23.33
N PHE A 142 -10.58 4.18 -22.72
CA PHE A 142 -10.68 4.39 -21.28
C PHE A 142 -11.88 5.25 -20.90
N LEU A 143 -12.57 4.87 -19.83
CA LEU A 143 -13.62 5.69 -19.22
C LEU A 143 -13.01 6.92 -18.51
N PRO A 144 -13.69 8.09 -18.55
CA PRO A 144 -13.15 9.35 -18.05
C PRO A 144 -13.05 9.47 -16.51
N LEU A 145 -13.84 8.69 -15.76
CA LEU A 145 -13.89 8.73 -14.29
C LEU A 145 -14.17 7.32 -13.73
N GLY A 146 -13.61 7.01 -12.56
CA GLY A 146 -13.76 5.70 -11.92
C GLY A 146 -12.78 4.65 -12.45
N VAL A 147 -11.53 5.05 -12.70
CA VAL A 147 -10.45 4.12 -13.00
C VAL A 147 -10.26 3.27 -11.74
N SER A 148 -10.63 2.00 -11.83
CA SER A 148 -10.56 0.95 -10.80
C SER A 148 -9.52 1.15 -9.68
N ASP A 149 -9.79 0.58 -8.50
CA ASP A 149 -8.79 0.45 -7.43
C ASP A 149 -7.46 -0.14 -7.95
N TYR A 150 -7.51 -1.00 -8.97
CA TYR A 150 -6.34 -1.56 -9.66
C TYR A 150 -5.52 -0.54 -10.46
N THR A 151 -6.12 0.55 -10.92
CA THR A 151 -5.43 1.64 -11.64
C THR A 151 -5.11 2.84 -10.73
N GLY A 152 -5.30 2.70 -9.42
CA GLY A 152 -5.00 3.74 -8.44
C GLY A 152 -6.01 4.89 -8.40
N GLY A 153 -7.25 4.66 -8.81
CA GLY A 153 -8.29 5.70 -8.77
C GLY A 153 -8.04 6.81 -9.78
N ARG A 154 -7.89 8.05 -9.30
CA ARG A 154 -7.69 9.25 -10.13
C ARG A 154 -6.24 9.74 -10.09
N GLY A 155 -5.33 8.89 -10.53
CA GLY A 155 -3.91 9.22 -10.66
C GLY A 155 -3.63 10.36 -11.64
N ILE A 156 -2.44 10.94 -11.54
CA ILE A 156 -1.93 11.93 -12.50
C ILE A 156 -0.59 11.58 -13.15
N GLY A 157 0.07 10.51 -12.71
CA GLY A 157 1.29 9.96 -13.35
C GLY A 157 2.49 10.91 -13.37
N SER A 158 2.62 11.79 -12.37
CA SER A 158 3.67 12.80 -12.29
C SER A 158 4.96 12.29 -11.64
N LEU A 159 4.90 11.20 -10.89
CA LEU A 159 6.04 10.65 -10.16
C LEU A 159 6.67 9.49 -10.93
N ARG A 160 7.96 9.63 -11.25
CA ARG A 160 8.82 8.52 -11.74
C ARG A 160 9.71 8.05 -10.61
N GLY A 161 9.70 6.75 -10.33
CA GLY A 161 10.61 6.13 -9.37
C GLY A 161 12.09 6.28 -9.74
N THR A 162 12.98 5.98 -8.80
CA THR A 162 14.42 5.96 -9.05
C THR A 162 14.80 4.84 -10.02
N ASN A 163 15.98 4.93 -10.65
CA ASN A 163 16.48 3.83 -11.49
C ASN A 163 16.66 2.52 -10.69
N HIS A 164 16.97 2.61 -9.38
CA HIS A 164 17.04 1.44 -8.52
C HIS A 164 15.68 0.73 -8.44
N PHE A 165 14.61 1.48 -8.18
CA PHE A 165 13.25 0.93 -8.12
C PHE A 165 12.79 0.38 -9.48
N ASN A 166 12.98 1.14 -10.56
CA ASN A 166 12.47 0.76 -11.88
C ASN A 166 13.23 -0.41 -12.51
N TYR A 167 14.52 -0.58 -12.24
CA TYR A 167 15.38 -1.47 -13.03
C TYR A 167 16.27 -2.41 -12.22
N THR A 168 16.31 -2.32 -10.89
CA THR A 168 17.34 -3.01 -10.11
C THR A 168 16.81 -3.80 -8.92
N ILE A 169 15.85 -3.26 -8.18
CA ILE A 169 15.39 -3.84 -6.91
C ILE A 169 14.88 -5.29 -7.05
N TRP A 170 14.24 -5.63 -8.17
CA TRP A 170 13.67 -6.96 -8.44
C TRP A 170 14.58 -7.90 -9.24
N LYS A 171 15.83 -7.49 -9.56
CA LYS A 171 16.74 -8.34 -10.35
C LYS A 171 17.21 -9.58 -9.59
N TYR A 172 17.33 -9.47 -8.27
CA TYR A 172 17.78 -10.57 -7.43
C TYR A 172 16.70 -11.64 -7.28
N ASP A 173 15.46 -11.21 -7.05
CA ASP A 173 14.30 -12.07 -6.98
C ASP A 173 13.12 -11.43 -7.72
N TRP A 174 12.85 -11.94 -8.92
CA TRP A 174 11.72 -11.48 -9.73
C TRP A 174 10.38 -12.02 -9.20
N ASN A 175 10.41 -13.15 -8.49
CA ASN A 175 9.22 -13.81 -7.97
C ASN A 175 8.92 -13.40 -6.51
N ASP A 176 9.62 -12.41 -5.99
CA ASP A 176 9.32 -11.80 -4.69
C ASP A 176 7.83 -11.40 -4.66
N MET A 177 7.10 -11.81 -3.62
CA MET A 177 5.67 -11.54 -3.49
C MET A 177 5.35 -10.05 -3.59
N ARG A 178 6.24 -9.18 -3.09
CA ARG A 178 6.06 -7.72 -3.19
C ARG A 178 6.11 -7.25 -4.63
N ASN A 179 6.81 -7.96 -5.52
CA ASN A 179 6.92 -7.66 -6.94
C ASN A 179 5.71 -8.12 -7.78
N SER A 180 4.78 -8.89 -7.19
CA SER A 180 3.66 -9.50 -7.92
C SER A 180 2.80 -8.48 -8.68
N GLU A 181 2.04 -8.97 -9.66
CA GLU A 181 1.11 -8.14 -10.44
C GLU A 181 -0.01 -7.53 -9.58
N TYR A 182 -0.30 -8.13 -8.43
CA TYR A 182 -1.29 -7.62 -7.48
C TYR A 182 -0.78 -6.36 -6.75
N ASN A 183 0.53 -6.29 -6.49
CA ASN A 183 1.18 -5.22 -5.74
C ASN A 183 1.72 -4.10 -6.64
N PHE A 184 2.23 -4.45 -7.83
CA PHE A 184 2.72 -3.48 -8.81
C PHE A 184 2.05 -3.68 -10.17
N VAL A 185 1.13 -2.78 -10.49
CA VAL A 185 0.48 -2.69 -11.80
C VAL A 185 1.47 -2.12 -12.81
N ARG A 186 2.02 -2.98 -13.68
CA ARG A 186 2.96 -2.59 -14.76
C ARG A 186 2.27 -2.38 -16.10
N ASP A 187 1.04 -2.86 -16.21
CA ASP A 187 0.23 -2.77 -17.40
C ASP A 187 -1.23 -2.58 -16.99
N VAL A 188 -1.99 -1.86 -17.80
CA VAL A 188 -3.37 -1.51 -17.50
C VAL A 188 -4.27 -1.98 -18.62
N LYS A 189 -5.45 -2.48 -18.24
CA LYS A 189 -6.47 -2.93 -19.19
C LYS A 189 -7.35 -1.78 -19.64
N PHE A 190 -7.69 -1.74 -20.92
CA PHE A 190 -8.72 -0.86 -21.43
C PHE A 190 -10.07 -1.19 -20.77
N ASN A 191 -10.75 -0.16 -20.29
CA ASN A 191 -11.91 -0.32 -19.40
C ASN A 191 -13.21 0.26 -19.96
N ASN A 192 -13.22 0.77 -21.20
CA ASN A 192 -14.46 1.15 -21.88
C ASN A 192 -15.07 -0.05 -22.63
N PRO A 193 -16.25 -0.58 -22.22
CA PRO A 193 -16.89 -1.71 -22.90
C PRO A 193 -17.31 -1.44 -24.35
N ALA A 194 -17.41 -0.18 -24.76
CA ALA A 194 -17.71 0.20 -26.15
C ALA A 194 -16.50 0.08 -27.09
N SER A 195 -15.28 0.01 -26.54
CA SER A 195 -14.05 -0.09 -27.31
C SER A 195 -13.78 -1.53 -27.71
N GLU A 196 -13.31 -1.76 -28.94
CA GLU A 196 -12.85 -3.06 -29.44
C GLU A 196 -11.70 -3.63 -28.61
N TRP A 197 -10.91 -2.77 -27.97
CA TRP A 197 -9.79 -3.16 -27.09
C TRP A 197 -10.21 -3.51 -25.66
N TYR A 198 -11.51 -3.49 -25.31
CA TYR A 198 -11.98 -3.71 -23.94
C TYR A 198 -11.43 -4.99 -23.30
N GLY A 199 -10.89 -4.87 -22.09
CA GLY A 199 -10.33 -5.98 -21.30
C GLY A 199 -8.93 -6.43 -21.74
N GLN A 200 -8.41 -5.93 -22.85
CA GLN A 200 -7.05 -6.17 -23.33
C GLN A 200 -6.07 -5.18 -22.71
N ASN A 201 -4.79 -5.50 -22.70
CA ASN A 201 -3.79 -4.66 -22.07
C ASN A 201 -3.29 -3.56 -23.02
N ILE A 202 -2.82 -2.43 -22.48
CA ILE A 202 -2.15 -1.41 -23.30
C ILE A 202 -0.93 -1.99 -24.02
N SER A 203 -0.15 -2.86 -23.36
CA SER A 203 1.08 -3.39 -23.95
C SER A 203 0.86 -4.22 -25.22
N ASP A 204 -0.29 -4.89 -25.35
CA ASP A 204 -0.68 -5.65 -26.54
C ASP A 204 -0.70 -4.77 -27.81
N TYR A 205 -0.95 -3.47 -27.62
CA TYR A 205 -1.09 -2.47 -28.66
C TYR A 205 0.08 -1.46 -28.68
N ALA A 206 1.14 -1.69 -27.90
CA ALA A 206 2.26 -0.75 -27.78
C ALA A 206 2.88 -0.35 -29.14
N HIS A 207 2.88 -1.26 -30.12
CA HIS A 207 3.38 -1.03 -31.47
C HIS A 207 2.60 0.04 -32.26
N ILE A 208 1.35 0.33 -31.87
CA ILE A 208 0.54 1.40 -32.49
C ILE A 208 0.96 2.77 -31.95
N PHE A 209 1.26 2.83 -30.64
CA PHE A 209 1.45 4.09 -29.91
C PHE A 209 2.91 4.49 -29.71
N ARG A 210 3.84 3.51 -29.76
CA ARG A 210 5.29 3.71 -29.67
C ARG A 210 5.92 3.32 -30.99
N GLN A 211 5.84 4.22 -31.96
CA GLN A 211 6.45 4.07 -33.29
C GLN A 211 7.92 4.53 -33.27
N THR A 212 8.27 5.42 -32.33
CA THR A 212 9.62 5.95 -32.14
C THR A 212 10.04 5.87 -30.66
N ASN A 213 11.35 5.96 -30.41
CA ASN A 213 11.89 6.01 -29.04
C ASN A 213 11.53 7.31 -28.28
N ASN A 214 11.02 8.33 -28.97
CA ASN A 214 10.61 9.59 -28.38
C ASN A 214 9.12 9.64 -28.08
N ASP A 215 8.36 8.65 -28.53
CA ASP A 215 6.92 8.60 -28.29
C ASP A 215 6.67 8.30 -26.81
N THR A 216 5.98 9.22 -26.15
CA THR A 216 5.55 9.08 -24.76
C THR A 216 4.05 8.88 -24.75
N LEU A 217 3.59 7.94 -23.90
CA LEU A 217 2.18 7.66 -23.66
C LEU A 217 1.63 8.59 -22.58
#